data_AF-A0A4Y0BQ73-F1
#
_entry.id   AF-A0A4Y0BQ73-F1
#
_cell.length_a   1.000
_cell.length_b   1.000
_cell.length_c   1.000
_cell.angle_alpha   90.00
_cell.angle_beta   90.00
_cell.angle_gamma   90.00
#
_symmetry.space_group_name_H-M   'P 1'
#
loop_
_entity.id
_entity.type
_entity.pdbx_description
1 polymer ?
#
loop_
_entity_poly.entity_id
_entity_poly.type
_entity_poly.pdbx_seq_one_letter_code
_entity_poly.pdbx_strand_id
1 'polypeptide(L)'
;MLCKVIFVAVMVAVVAASQFEHHDYHSHPSYKFEYGVKDPHTGDHKSQWEHRDGDVVKGAYTLHEADGTERVVEYSSDKHHGFQAHVKRVGHAHHPEVYGHHESGHSYGGHGHGHASSYANGNLHQHHH
;
A
#
# COMPACT_ATOMS: atom_id res chain seq x y z
N MET A 1 -66.86 19.86 -5.19
CA MET A 1 -65.50 20.43 -5.02
C MET A 1 -64.82 19.93 -3.74
N LEU A 2 -65.56 19.75 -2.65
CA LEU A 2 -65.08 19.22 -1.36
C LEU A 2 -64.40 17.83 -1.44
N CYS A 3 -64.94 16.89 -2.22
CA CYS A 3 -64.39 15.54 -2.36
C CYS A 3 -62.99 15.53 -3.05
N LYS A 4 -62.75 16.45 -3.99
CA LYS A 4 -61.43 16.61 -4.64
C LYS A 4 -60.38 17.14 -3.67
N VAL A 5 -60.77 18.05 -2.76
CA VAL A 5 -59.86 18.60 -1.73
C VAL A 5 -59.47 17.54 -0.72
N ILE A 6 -60.42 16.69 -0.29
CA ILE A 6 -60.16 15.58 0.63
C ILE A 6 -59.20 14.57 -0.02
N PHE A 7 -59.44 14.21 -1.29
CA PHE A 7 -58.58 13.25 -1.99
C PHE A 7 -57.14 13.75 -2.17
N VAL A 8 -56.98 15.04 -2.49
CA VAL A 8 -55.66 15.67 -2.57
C VAL A 8 -54.99 15.72 -1.18
N ALA A 9 -55.74 16.06 -0.13
CA ALA A 9 -55.20 16.08 1.23
C ALA A 9 -54.76 14.68 1.71
N VAL A 10 -55.51 13.62 1.39
CA VAL A 10 -55.13 12.24 1.70
C VAL A 10 -53.90 11.82 0.91
N MET A 11 -53.81 12.15 -0.39
CA MET A 11 -52.63 11.83 -1.19
C MET A 11 -51.38 12.57 -0.71
N VAL A 12 -51.52 13.85 -0.32
CA VAL A 12 -50.42 14.61 0.28
C VAL A 12 -50.00 13.99 1.63
N ALA A 13 -50.95 13.55 2.45
CA ALA A 13 -50.64 12.86 3.70
C ALA A 13 -49.95 11.50 3.49
N VAL A 14 -50.38 10.72 2.48
CA VAL A 14 -49.74 9.44 2.12
C VAL A 14 -48.32 9.65 1.61
N VAL A 15 -48.09 10.66 0.76
CA VAL A 15 -46.74 11.02 0.27
C VAL A 15 -45.87 11.58 1.40
N ALA A 16 -46.43 12.32 2.35
CA ALA A 16 -45.69 12.82 3.52
C ALA A 16 -45.36 11.70 4.53
N ALA A 17 -46.19 10.65 4.61
CA ALA A 17 -46.00 9.53 5.52
C ALA A 17 -45.06 8.44 4.96
N SER A 18 -44.72 8.45 3.67
CA SER A 18 -43.70 7.58 3.11
C SER A 18 -42.29 8.09 3.46
N GLN A 19 -41.94 8.01 4.75
CA GLN A 19 -40.55 8.14 5.17
C GLN A 19 -39.84 6.82 4.86
N PHE A 20 -38.90 6.86 3.92
CA PHE A 20 -38.03 5.74 3.61
C PHE A 20 -37.12 5.49 4.81
N GLU A 21 -37.31 4.35 5.50
CA GLU A 21 -36.33 3.84 6.46
C GLU A 21 -35.05 3.47 5.70
N HIS A 22 -34.03 4.32 5.80
CA HIS A 22 -32.67 3.95 5.45
C HIS A 22 -32.14 3.05 6.56
N HIS A 23 -32.20 1.73 6.35
CA HIS A 23 -31.43 0.81 7.17
C HIS A 23 -29.94 1.00 6.85
N ASP A 24 -29.22 1.72 7.71
CA ASP A 24 -27.77 1.82 7.66
C ASP A 24 -27.16 0.44 7.93
N TYR A 25 -26.85 -0.29 6.85
CA TYR A 25 -26.12 -1.54 6.94
C TYR A 25 -24.66 -1.25 7.26
N HIS A 26 -24.33 -1.11 8.55
CA HIS A 26 -22.96 -1.05 9.02
C HIS A 26 -22.33 -2.45 8.95
N SER A 27 -21.76 -2.80 7.80
CA SER A 27 -20.95 -4.02 7.68
C SER A 27 -19.59 -3.83 8.36
N HIS A 28 -19.14 -4.82 9.13
CA HIS A 28 -17.76 -4.88 9.63
C HIS A 28 -16.83 -5.41 8.52
N PRO A 29 -16.00 -4.56 7.87
CA PRO A 29 -15.19 -5.00 6.74
C PRO A 29 -14.09 -5.96 7.21
N SER A 30 -14.02 -7.15 6.63
CA SER A 30 -12.98 -8.12 6.93
C SER A 30 -12.53 -8.86 5.68
N TYR A 31 -11.22 -9.07 5.55
CA TYR A 31 -10.63 -9.95 4.54
C TYR A 31 -9.31 -10.51 5.04
N LYS A 32 -8.86 -11.58 4.38
CA LYS A 32 -7.53 -12.18 4.52
C LYS A 32 -7.07 -12.60 3.14
N PHE A 33 -5.83 -12.29 2.79
CA PHE A 33 -5.20 -12.82 1.60
C PHE A 33 -3.72 -13.10 1.86
N GLU A 34 -3.17 -14.01 1.06
CA GLU A 34 -1.75 -14.31 1.00
C GLU A 34 -1.38 -14.73 -0.42
N TYR A 35 -0.16 -14.40 -0.84
CA TYR A 35 0.42 -14.90 -2.07
C TYR A 35 1.95 -14.95 -1.97
N GLY A 36 2.57 -15.69 -2.86
CA GLY A 36 4.03 -15.71 -2.99
C GLY A 36 4.47 -16.16 -4.36
N VAL A 37 5.70 -15.77 -4.71
CA VAL A 37 6.41 -16.22 -5.91
C VAL A 37 7.70 -16.89 -5.48
N LYS A 38 7.97 -18.05 -6.06
CA LYS A 38 9.24 -18.77 -5.95
C LYS A 38 9.59 -19.32 -7.32
N ASP A 39 10.27 -18.50 -8.11
CA ASP A 39 10.67 -18.84 -9.46
C ASP A 39 12.21 -18.96 -9.56
N PRO A 40 12.74 -20.19 -9.64
CA PRO A 40 14.18 -20.41 -9.80
C PRO A 40 14.76 -19.90 -11.13
N HIS A 41 13.93 -19.73 -12.17
CA HIS A 41 14.40 -19.29 -13.48
C HIS A 41 14.67 -17.78 -13.51
N THR A 42 13.73 -16.98 -12.99
CA THR A 42 13.90 -15.53 -12.88
C THR A 42 14.64 -15.09 -11.61
N GLY A 43 14.73 -15.97 -10.62
CA GLY A 43 15.27 -15.65 -9.29
C GLY A 43 14.27 -14.91 -8.40
N ASP A 44 13.02 -14.76 -8.82
CA ASP A 44 12.00 -14.06 -8.04
C ASP A 44 11.58 -14.88 -6.82
N HIS A 45 11.85 -14.34 -5.64
CA HIS A 45 11.41 -14.89 -4.37
C HIS A 45 10.77 -13.79 -3.53
N LYS A 46 9.45 -13.86 -3.36
CA LYS A 46 8.67 -12.91 -2.57
C LYS A 46 7.45 -13.57 -1.92
N SER A 47 6.99 -13.00 -0.83
CA SER A 47 5.72 -13.36 -0.21
C SER A 47 5.01 -12.11 0.30
N GLN A 48 3.68 -12.16 0.38
CA GLN A 48 2.88 -11.12 1.03
C GLN A 48 1.66 -11.76 1.69
N TRP A 49 1.27 -11.23 2.84
CA TRP A 49 -0.03 -11.47 3.45
C TRP A 49 -0.62 -10.18 4.02
N GLU A 50 -1.93 -10.11 4.05
CA GLU A 50 -2.65 -9.04 4.71
C GLU A 50 -3.97 -9.54 5.30
N HIS A 51 -4.29 -9.01 6.48
CA HIS A 51 -5.55 -9.22 7.15
C HIS A 51 -6.14 -7.88 7.55
N ARG A 52 -7.40 -7.68 7.17
CA ARG A 52 -8.24 -6.60 7.69
C ARG A 52 -9.29 -7.13 8.64
N ASP A 53 -9.44 -6.42 9.75
CA ASP A 53 -10.49 -6.60 10.73
C ASP A 53 -11.04 -5.23 11.14
N GLY A 54 -12.18 -4.85 10.56
CA GLY A 54 -12.78 -3.54 10.77
C GLY A 54 -11.89 -2.40 10.26
N ASP A 55 -11.48 -1.53 11.17
CA ASP A 55 -10.60 -0.40 10.89
C ASP A 55 -9.11 -0.74 11.01
N VAL A 56 -8.77 -2.00 11.36
CA VAL A 56 -7.38 -2.45 11.54
C VAL A 56 -6.95 -3.29 10.36
N VAL A 57 -5.83 -2.92 9.74
CA VAL A 57 -5.13 -3.73 8.73
C VAL A 57 -3.76 -4.11 9.29
N LYS A 58 -3.36 -5.35 9.09
CA LYS A 58 -2.01 -5.85 9.38
C LYS A 58 -1.53 -6.69 8.21
N GLY A 59 -0.26 -6.57 7.87
CA GLY A 59 0.32 -7.40 6.83
C GLY A 59 1.83 -7.43 6.90
N ALA A 60 2.41 -8.27 6.06
CA ALA A 60 3.83 -8.22 5.80
C ALA A 60 4.13 -8.64 4.36
N TYR A 61 5.26 -8.18 3.85
CA TYR A 61 5.84 -8.73 2.63
C TYR A 61 7.33 -9.03 2.80
N THR A 62 7.81 -10.01 2.05
CA THR A 62 9.24 -10.31 1.88
C THR A 62 9.64 -10.19 0.42
N LEU A 63 10.85 -9.70 0.17
CA LEU A 63 11.42 -9.57 -1.17
C LEU A 63 12.92 -9.87 -1.11
N HIS A 64 13.36 -10.90 -1.83
CA HIS A 64 14.78 -11.06 -2.13
C HIS A 64 15.22 -9.97 -3.12
N GLU A 65 16.17 -9.14 -2.71
CA GLU A 65 16.70 -8.03 -3.48
C GLU A 65 17.88 -8.45 -4.35
N ALA A 66 18.13 -7.67 -5.40
CA ALA A 66 19.20 -7.96 -6.37
C ALA A 66 20.62 -7.90 -5.76
N ASP A 67 20.80 -7.20 -4.63
CA ASP A 67 22.09 -7.11 -3.94
C ASP A 67 22.32 -8.26 -2.94
N GLY A 68 21.45 -9.28 -2.95
CA GLY A 68 21.56 -10.47 -2.12
C GLY A 68 20.93 -10.34 -0.74
N THR A 69 20.34 -9.20 -0.41
CA THR A 69 19.60 -9.02 0.85
C THR A 69 18.15 -9.47 0.74
N GLU A 70 17.51 -9.77 1.88
CA GLU A 70 16.06 -9.92 1.97
C GLU A 70 15.47 -8.68 2.66
N ARG A 71 14.56 -7.98 1.98
CA ARG A 71 13.73 -6.94 2.60
C ARG A 71 12.51 -7.60 3.23
N VAL A 72 12.31 -7.35 4.52
CA VAL A 72 11.11 -7.74 5.27
C VAL A 72 10.41 -6.47 5.71
N VAL A 73 9.14 -6.32 5.35
CA VAL A 73 8.33 -5.18 5.79
C VAL A 73 7.10 -5.70 6.50
N GLU A 74 7.00 -5.36 7.78
CA GLU A 74 5.80 -5.59 8.60
C GLU A 74 5.04 -4.27 8.69
N TYR A 75 3.74 -4.27 8.45
CA TYR A 75 2.95 -3.04 8.46
C TYR A 75 1.61 -3.21 9.17
N SER A 76 1.12 -2.09 9.70
CA SER A 76 -0.21 -1.97 10.30
C SER A 76 -0.85 -0.64 9.92
N SER A 77 -2.17 -0.60 9.88
CA SER A 77 -2.94 0.63 9.70
C SER A 77 -4.15 0.63 10.63
N ASP A 78 -4.38 1.71 11.36
CA ASP A 78 -5.57 1.92 12.16
C ASP A 78 -6.00 3.40 12.19
N LYS A 79 -7.20 3.66 12.72
CA LYS A 79 -7.81 5.00 12.77
C LYS A 79 -7.03 6.02 13.62
N HIS A 80 -6.28 5.56 14.62
CA HIS A 80 -5.59 6.42 15.58
C HIS A 80 -4.15 6.72 15.17
N HIS A 81 -3.43 5.71 14.66
CA HIS A 81 -2.01 5.78 14.36
C HIS A 81 -1.72 5.92 12.86
N GLY A 82 -2.73 5.73 12.00
CA GLY A 82 -2.54 5.68 10.56
C GLY A 82 -1.70 4.47 10.14
N PHE A 83 -1.10 4.57 8.96
CA PHE A 83 -0.19 3.54 8.44
C PHE A 83 1.19 3.62 9.10
N GLN A 84 1.68 2.48 9.56
CA GLN A 84 3.01 2.30 10.12
C GLN A 84 3.68 1.08 9.49
N ALA A 85 4.97 1.19 9.18
CA ALA A 85 5.75 0.11 8.60
C ALA A 85 7.11 -0.01 9.29
N HIS A 86 7.50 -1.25 9.60
CA HIS A 86 8.81 -1.62 10.08
C HIS A 86 9.55 -2.36 8.97
N VAL A 87 10.58 -1.71 8.42
CA VAL A 87 11.40 -2.24 7.34
C VAL A 87 12.68 -2.79 7.93
N LYS A 88 12.95 -4.07 7.66
CA LYS A 88 14.18 -4.76 8.01
C LYS A 88 14.86 -5.24 6.75
N ARG A 89 16.19 -5.23 6.76
CA ARG A 89 17.01 -5.77 5.69
C ARG A 89 17.94 -6.82 6.27
N VAL A 90 17.80 -8.04 5.79
CA VAL A 90 18.51 -9.22 6.30
C VAL A 90 19.57 -9.63 5.27
N GLY A 91 20.77 -9.96 5.74
CA GLY A 91 21.88 -10.36 4.88
C GLY A 91 22.89 -9.25 4.58
N HIS A 92 23.83 -9.55 3.68
CA HIS A 92 24.91 -8.65 3.29
C HIS A 92 24.66 -8.12 1.89
N ALA A 93 24.65 -6.80 1.75
CA ALA A 93 24.49 -6.15 0.47
C ALA A 93 25.79 -6.19 -0.33
N HIS A 94 25.72 -6.78 -1.51
CA HIS A 94 26.79 -6.73 -2.50
C HIS A 94 26.46 -5.63 -3.51
N HIS A 95 27.09 -4.47 -3.35
CA HIS A 95 27.07 -3.45 -4.38
C HIS A 95 28.24 -3.69 -5.34
N PRO A 96 28.05 -3.54 -6.65
CA PRO A 96 29.18 -3.56 -7.57
C PRO A 96 30.13 -2.40 -7.22
N GLU A 97 31.42 -2.72 -7.04
CA GLU A 97 32.45 -1.68 -7.00
C GLU A 97 32.43 -0.97 -8.35
N VAL A 98 32.17 0.34 -8.32
CA VAL A 98 32.36 1.19 -9.49
C VAL A 98 33.87 1.27 -9.73
N TYR A 99 34.41 0.37 -10.53
CA TYR A 99 35.78 0.45 -11.03
C TYR A 99 35.85 1.63 -12.01
N GLY A 100 36.05 2.83 -11.46
CA GLY A 100 36.41 4.01 -12.22
C GLY A 100 37.83 3.88 -12.76
N HIS A 101 38.01 3.15 -13.87
CA HIS A 101 39.19 3.34 -14.69
C HIS A 101 39.04 4.65 -15.46
N HIS A 102 39.60 5.72 -14.89
CA HIS A 102 39.75 7.00 -15.56
C HIS A 102 40.90 6.89 -16.57
N GLU A 103 40.66 6.27 -17.73
CA GLU A 103 41.50 6.54 -18.90
C GLU A 103 40.97 7.80 -19.61
N SER A 104 41.82 8.81 -19.62
CA SER A 104 41.70 10.03 -20.39
C SER A 104 41.54 9.72 -21.87
N GLY A 105 40.35 9.98 -22.45
CA GLY A 105 40.18 9.82 -23.90
C GLY A 105 38.80 10.19 -24.45
N HIS A 106 38.70 11.40 -24.99
CA HIS A 106 37.89 11.79 -26.15
C HIS A 106 36.40 12.15 -26.01
N SER A 107 36.04 13.08 -26.90
CA SER A 107 34.89 13.97 -26.93
C SER A 107 33.71 13.42 -27.76
N TYR A 108 32.54 13.99 -27.47
CA TYR A 108 31.26 14.04 -28.21
C TYR A 108 30.27 12.86 -28.09
N GLY A 109 29.06 13.16 -27.61
CA GLY A 109 27.85 12.44 -28.03
C GLY A 109 26.78 12.23 -26.96
N GLY A 110 25.75 13.08 -26.96
CA GLY A 110 24.33 12.73 -26.93
C GLY A 110 23.72 11.71 -25.94
N HIS A 111 22.55 12.13 -25.44
CA HIS A 111 21.37 11.34 -25.02
C HIS A 111 21.26 10.94 -23.55
N GLY A 112 20.16 11.41 -22.96
CA GLY A 112 19.88 11.35 -21.53
C GLY A 112 19.23 10.07 -21.08
N HIS A 113 19.22 9.87 -19.76
CA HIS A 113 18.43 8.85 -19.11
C HIS A 113 17.91 9.38 -17.77
N GLY A 114 16.62 9.12 -17.54
CA GLY A 114 15.85 9.63 -16.41
C GLY A 114 16.40 9.19 -15.07
N HIS A 115 16.33 10.09 -14.11
CA HIS A 115 16.66 9.83 -12.72
C HIS A 115 15.56 8.94 -12.11
N ALA A 116 15.92 7.72 -11.73
CA ALA A 116 15.14 6.95 -10.79
C ALA A 116 15.22 7.65 -9.42
N SER A 117 14.10 8.18 -8.95
CA SER A 117 13.97 8.74 -7.61
C SER A 117 14.02 7.60 -6.60
N SER A 118 15.15 7.44 -5.90
CA SER A 118 15.23 6.57 -4.74
C SER A 118 14.59 7.29 -3.54
N TYR A 119 13.51 6.72 -3.01
CA TYR A 119 12.96 7.15 -1.71
C TYR A 119 13.79 6.53 -0.58
N ALA A 120 15.06 6.93 -0.45
CA ALA A 120 15.85 6.61 0.72
C ALA A 120 15.54 7.64 1.82
N ASN A 121 14.56 7.35 2.67
CA ASN A 121 14.38 8.12 3.91
C ASN A 121 15.42 7.63 4.92
N GLY A 122 16.50 8.39 5.07
CA GLY A 122 17.57 8.12 6.02
C GLY A 122 17.10 8.38 7.45
N ASN A 123 17.26 7.38 8.32
CA ASN A 123 17.40 7.63 9.74
C ASN A 123 18.69 6.95 10.23
N LEU A 124 19.80 7.58 9.86
CA LEU A 124 21.14 7.27 10.33
C LEU A 124 21.27 7.84 11.75
N HIS A 125 21.01 7.03 12.78
CA HIS A 125 21.56 7.29 14.11
C HIS A 125 22.44 6.12 14.52
N GLN A 126 23.69 6.31 14.15
CA GLN A 126 24.87 5.63 14.63
C GLN A 126 25.07 6.02 16.10
N HIS A 127 24.92 5.07 17.03
CA HIS A 127 25.52 5.16 18.34
C HIS A 127 26.39 3.94 18.58
N HIS A 128 27.70 4.20 18.53
CA HIS A 128 28.74 3.36 19.10
C HIS A 128 28.49 3.19 20.61
N HIS A 129 28.45 1.95 21.10
CA HIS A 129 29.38 1.38 22.08
C HIS A 129 29.08 -0.11 22.28
#